data_AF-A0A7J8VFY9-F1
#
_entry.id   AF-A0A7J8VFY9-F1
#
_cell.length_a   1.000
_cell.length_b   1.000
_cell.length_c   1.000
_cell.angle_alpha   90.00
_cell.angle_beta   90.00
_cell.angle_gamma   90.00
#
_symmetry.space_group_name_H-M   'P 1'
#
loop_
_entity.id
_entity.type
_entity.pdbx_description
1 polymer ?
#
loop_
_entity_poly.entity_id
_entity_poly.type
_entity_poly.pdbx_seq_one_letter_code
_entity_poly.pdbx_strand_id
1 'polypeptide(L)'
;MAETDQALPPSDQLAAMNLTDTVEKHAFSDRVLIRSIVGRPDGGAGLAGQRVRAGGWVKTGREQGKGTFAFLELNDGSCPANLQVIVDAGLAVLSKLVATGTCVMVDGILKVPPEGTRQKIELRVEKVVSVGEVDPAKYPIPKTKLTLEFLRDHLHLRARTNTIAAIARIRNALAFATHSFFQEHNFLYVHTPILTTSDCEGAGEMFQVTTLISESEKLEKELIKNPPPSEVDIEAARQVVSERGEAVKQLKAAKASKSEITASVAELNKAKENLSKLEERAKLKPGIPKKDGKIDYTQDFFARQAFLTVSGQLQVETYACAVSNVYTFGPTFRAEHSHTSRHLAEFWMVEPEIAFADLQDDMNCAEAYVKYMCNWLLDKCLDDMQFMAKSYDKGCIDRLRMVASIPFVRISYTEAVELLEEAVKGGKKFENEVKWGIDLASEHERYLTEVKFQKPVIVYNYPKGIKAFYMRLNDDLKTVAAMDVLVPKVGELIGGSQREERYEVIRERILEVGLPLEPYEWYLDLRRFGTVKHCGFGLGFERMILFATGIENIRDVIPFPRYPGRADL
;
A
#
# COMPACT_ATOMS: atom_id res chain seq x y z
N MET A 1 43.60 -25.80 22.67
CA MET A 1 44.43 -24.59 22.76
C MET A 1 44.74 -24.12 21.35
N ALA A 2 43.94 -23.19 20.85
CA ALA A 2 44.22 -22.26 19.76
C ALA A 2 42.96 -21.39 19.63
N GLU A 3 43.11 -20.10 19.90
CA GLU A 3 42.09 -19.07 19.87
C GLU A 3 41.55 -18.87 18.45
N THR A 4 40.24 -18.77 18.31
CA THR A 4 39.59 -18.23 17.11
C THR A 4 38.87 -16.95 17.48
N ASP A 5 39.43 -15.84 17.00
CA ASP A 5 38.84 -14.50 16.99
C ASP A 5 37.40 -14.56 16.47
N GLN A 6 36.43 -14.39 17.38
CA GLN A 6 35.08 -13.98 17.01
C GLN A 6 35.09 -12.47 16.89
N ALA A 7 35.28 -11.97 15.67
CA ALA A 7 35.00 -10.59 15.33
C ALA A 7 33.49 -10.34 15.55
N LEU A 8 33.16 -9.77 16.70
CA LEU A 8 31.87 -9.13 16.96
C LEU A 8 31.65 -8.01 15.92
N PRO A 9 30.46 -7.88 15.32
CA PRO A 9 30.17 -6.72 14.48
C PRO A 9 30.23 -5.44 15.33
N PRO A 10 30.68 -4.31 14.78
CA PRO A 10 30.88 -3.09 15.55
C PRO A 10 29.54 -2.57 16.09
N SER A 11 29.40 -2.53 17.41
CA SER A 11 28.30 -1.89 18.14
C SER A 11 28.41 -0.36 18.20
N ASP A 12 29.31 0.23 17.42
CA ASP A 12 29.86 1.55 17.72
C ASP A 12 29.29 2.68 16.83
N GLN A 13 27.98 2.65 16.57
CA GLN A 13 27.25 3.85 16.11
C GLN A 13 26.10 4.27 17.04
N LEU A 14 26.05 3.71 18.25
CA LEU A 14 25.28 4.27 19.38
C LEU A 14 26.17 4.85 20.49
N ALA A 15 27.51 4.80 20.32
CA ALA A 15 28.48 5.15 21.37
C ALA A 15 28.96 6.62 21.36
N ALA A 16 28.32 7.51 20.60
CA ALA A 16 28.64 8.94 20.61
C ALA A 16 27.39 9.83 20.52
N MET A 17 26.33 9.49 21.26
CA MET A 17 25.32 10.49 21.61
C MET A 17 25.72 11.04 22.97
N ASN A 18 26.07 12.33 23.03
CA ASN A 18 26.10 13.06 24.30
C ASN A 18 24.72 12.88 24.93
N LEU A 19 24.62 12.01 25.93
CA LEU A 19 23.37 11.79 26.65
C LEU A 19 23.06 13.10 27.36
N THR A 20 22.03 13.81 26.90
CA THR A 20 21.49 14.94 27.65
C THR A 20 20.80 14.39 28.90
N ASP A 21 21.07 15.00 30.05
CA ASP A 21 20.43 14.64 31.34
C ASP A 21 19.02 15.24 31.48
N THR A 22 18.53 15.90 30.43
CA THR A 22 17.25 16.59 30.40
C THR A 22 16.26 15.83 29.54
N VAL A 23 15.04 15.70 30.04
CA VAL A 23 13.95 15.12 29.26
C VAL A 23 13.50 16.11 28.19
N GLU A 24 13.39 15.63 26.96
CA GLU A 24 12.83 16.40 25.84
C GLU A 24 11.33 16.10 25.69
N LYS A 25 10.54 17.17 25.72
CA LYS A 25 9.13 17.10 25.34
C LYS A 25 9.02 16.89 23.83
N HIS A 26 7.97 16.20 23.41
CA HIS A 26 7.66 16.11 21.99
C HIS A 26 7.36 17.50 21.41
N ALA A 27 7.86 17.80 20.20
CA ALA A 27 7.76 19.13 19.59
C ALA A 27 6.31 19.67 19.49
N PHE A 28 5.33 18.77 19.38
CA PHE A 28 3.92 19.10 19.19
C PHE A 28 3.02 18.74 20.39
N SER A 29 3.60 18.37 21.54
CA SER A 29 2.79 18.08 22.74
C SER A 29 3.62 18.20 24.03
N ASP A 30 2.97 18.52 25.16
CA ASP A 30 3.63 18.49 26.47
C ASP A 30 4.10 17.10 26.92
N ARG A 31 3.73 16.05 26.19
CA ARG A 31 4.11 14.68 26.54
C ARG A 31 5.57 14.42 26.24
N VAL A 32 6.14 13.55 27.06
CA VAL A 32 7.40 12.87 26.81
C VAL A 32 7.05 11.48 26.27
N LEU A 33 7.58 11.15 25.09
CA LEU A 33 7.35 9.83 24.49
C LEU A 33 8.08 8.76 25.28
N ILE A 34 7.46 7.59 25.45
CA ILE A 34 8.08 6.50 26.22
C ILE A 34 9.41 6.07 25.58
N ARG A 35 9.50 6.02 24.25
CA ARG A 35 10.74 5.72 23.53
C ARG A 35 11.91 6.61 23.96
N SER A 36 11.71 7.91 24.18
CA SER A 36 12.82 8.80 24.57
C SER A 36 13.30 8.60 26.00
N ILE A 37 12.51 7.90 26.83
CA ILE A 37 12.89 7.50 28.18
C ILE A 37 13.57 6.14 28.15
N VAL A 38 12.83 5.09 27.75
CA VAL A 38 13.27 3.70 27.91
C VAL A 38 14.18 3.20 26.79
N GLY A 39 14.19 3.88 25.64
CA GLY A 39 15.03 3.56 24.48
C GLY A 39 16.46 4.09 24.57
N ARG A 40 16.80 4.80 25.65
CA ARG A 40 18.19 5.25 25.89
C ARG A 40 19.11 4.06 26.21
N PRO A 41 20.42 4.14 25.91
CA PRO A 41 21.38 3.09 26.28
C PRO A 41 21.40 2.74 27.78
N ASP A 42 21.20 3.74 28.64
CA ASP A 42 21.08 3.60 30.09
C ASP A 42 19.69 3.12 30.55
N GLY A 43 18.76 2.87 29.62
CA GLY A 43 17.35 2.52 29.90
C GLY A 43 16.55 3.60 30.61
N GLY A 44 17.01 4.86 30.54
CA GLY A 44 16.37 6.02 31.15
C GLY A 44 16.89 6.36 32.55
N ALA A 45 17.85 5.62 33.10
CA ALA A 45 18.35 5.82 34.45
C ALA A 45 18.93 7.23 34.68
N GLY A 46 19.62 7.82 33.69
CA GLY A 46 20.14 9.18 33.77
C GLY A 46 19.06 10.27 33.81
N LEU A 47 17.79 9.94 33.54
CA LEU A 47 16.66 10.86 33.63
C LEU A 47 15.98 10.85 35.00
N ALA A 48 16.53 10.12 35.99
CA ALA A 48 15.98 10.08 37.33
C ALA A 48 15.95 11.48 37.98
N GLY A 49 14.86 11.78 38.68
CA GLY A 49 14.57 13.10 39.26
C GLY A 49 13.87 14.06 38.31
N GLN A 50 13.85 13.79 37.00
CA GLN A 50 13.16 14.62 36.02
C GLN A 50 11.64 14.47 36.11
N ARG A 51 10.94 15.59 35.97
CA ARG A 51 9.47 15.62 35.93
C ARG A 51 8.98 15.51 34.49
N VAL A 52 8.03 14.60 34.25
CA VAL A 52 7.52 14.30 32.91
C VAL A 52 6.00 14.19 32.90
N ARG A 53 5.40 14.54 31.76
CA ARG A 53 4.04 14.16 31.41
C ARG A 53 4.08 12.96 30.48
N ALA A 54 3.58 11.81 30.92
CA ALA A 54 3.50 10.60 30.11
C ALA A 54 2.03 10.24 29.86
N GLY A 55 1.73 9.73 28.66
CA GLY A 55 0.38 9.26 28.35
C GLY A 55 0.38 8.12 27.36
N GLY A 56 -0.53 7.16 27.55
CA GLY A 56 -0.61 5.95 26.74
C GLY A 56 -1.72 5.03 27.20
N TRP A 57 -1.67 3.78 26.74
CA TRP A 57 -2.61 2.72 27.10
C TRP A 57 -1.99 1.72 28.05
N VAL A 58 -2.73 1.35 29.07
CA VAL A 58 -2.34 0.34 30.06
C VAL A 58 -2.32 -1.02 29.39
N LYS A 59 -1.15 -1.65 29.33
CA LYS A 59 -0.96 -3.02 28.83
C LYS A 59 -1.24 -4.04 29.93
N THR A 60 -0.79 -3.74 31.14
CA THR A 60 -1.04 -4.52 32.35
C THR A 60 -1.22 -3.55 33.51
N GLY A 61 -2.29 -3.68 34.27
CA GLY A 61 -2.49 -2.95 35.52
C GLY A 61 -2.75 -3.92 36.67
N ARG A 62 -2.29 -3.57 37.88
CA ARG A 62 -2.63 -4.28 39.12
C ARG A 62 -2.59 -3.35 40.32
N GLU A 63 -3.52 -3.53 41.24
CA GLU A 63 -3.44 -2.93 42.57
C GLU A 63 -2.45 -3.73 43.42
N GLN A 64 -1.71 -3.04 44.29
CA GLN A 64 -0.77 -3.66 45.22
C GLN A 64 -0.79 -2.96 46.58
N GLY A 65 -0.03 -3.49 47.54
CA GLY A 65 0.05 -2.95 48.90
C GLY A 65 -1.32 -2.91 49.60
N LYS A 66 -2.18 -3.91 49.35
CA LYS A 66 -3.59 -3.95 49.81
C LYS A 66 -4.43 -2.76 49.32
N GLY A 67 -4.21 -2.32 48.08
CA GLY A 67 -4.97 -1.23 47.45
C GLY A 67 -4.44 0.17 47.76
N THR A 68 -3.19 0.28 48.24
CA THR A 68 -2.55 1.58 48.53
C THR A 68 -1.97 2.24 47.29
N PHE A 69 -1.60 1.46 46.27
CA PHE A 69 -1.11 1.96 44.99
C PHE A 69 -1.36 0.95 43.86
N ALA A 70 -1.30 1.41 42.61
CA ALA A 70 -1.39 0.58 41.42
C ALA A 70 -0.10 0.63 40.60
N PHE A 71 0.32 -0.52 40.07
CA PHE A 71 1.31 -0.62 39.01
C PHE A 71 0.63 -0.69 37.66
N LEU A 72 1.05 0.18 36.75
CA LEU A 72 0.62 0.20 35.36
C LEU A 72 1.84 0.03 34.46
N GLU A 73 1.80 -0.92 33.54
CA GLU A 73 2.68 -0.96 32.39
C GLU A 73 2.05 -0.13 31.27
N LEU A 74 2.58 1.08 31.08
CA LEU A 74 2.07 2.04 30.12
C LEU A 74 2.83 1.91 28.79
N ASN A 75 2.10 1.94 27.68
CA ASN A 75 2.70 2.00 26.34
C ASN A 75 1.95 3.03 25.49
N ASP A 76 2.69 3.86 24.76
CA ASP A 76 2.16 4.94 23.94
C ASP A 76 2.28 4.64 22.43
N GLY A 77 2.69 3.43 22.07
CA GLY A 77 2.94 3.00 20.70
C GLY A 77 4.29 3.46 20.12
N SER A 78 5.05 4.32 20.81
CA SER A 78 6.31 4.84 20.29
C SER A 78 7.38 3.77 20.18
N CYS A 79 7.43 2.78 21.06
CA CYS A 79 8.38 1.66 21.04
C CYS A 79 7.72 0.36 21.55
N PRO A 80 8.34 -0.82 21.38
CA PRO A 80 7.82 -2.07 21.92
C PRO A 80 7.90 -2.14 23.46
N ALA A 81 8.79 -1.37 24.10
CA ALA A 81 8.96 -1.34 25.54
C ALA A 81 7.84 -0.57 26.26
N ASN A 82 7.56 -0.96 27.51
CA ASN A 82 6.59 -0.31 28.39
C ASN A 82 7.32 0.53 29.45
N LEU A 83 6.71 1.64 29.87
CA LEU A 83 7.12 2.39 31.06
C LEU A 83 6.32 1.88 32.27
N GLN A 84 7.01 1.53 33.36
CA GLN A 84 6.36 1.26 34.63
C GLN A 84 5.91 2.56 35.27
N VAL A 85 4.61 2.67 35.57
CA VAL A 85 3.97 3.83 36.17
C VAL A 85 3.31 3.41 37.47
N ILE A 86 3.50 4.18 38.54
CA ILE A 86 2.98 3.88 39.87
C ILE A 86 2.09 5.03 40.33
N VAL A 87 0.84 4.68 40.67
CA VAL A 87 -0.19 5.64 41.08
C VAL A 87 -0.66 5.30 42.49
N ASP A 88 -0.51 6.22 43.42
CA ASP A 88 -1.00 6.06 44.79
C ASP A 88 -2.53 6.27 44.86
N ALA A 89 -3.21 5.56 45.76
CA ALA A 89 -4.66 5.60 45.92
C ALA A 89 -5.20 6.99 46.30
N GLY A 90 -4.36 7.87 46.86
CA GLY A 90 -4.72 9.26 47.15
C GLY A 90 -4.87 10.15 45.91
N LEU A 91 -4.39 9.73 44.74
CA LEU A 91 -4.41 10.53 43.51
C LEU A 91 -5.60 10.20 42.60
N ALA A 92 -6.10 8.97 42.64
CA ALA A 92 -7.21 8.51 41.82
C ALA A 92 -7.79 7.18 42.34
N VAL A 93 -9.00 6.87 41.90
CA VAL A 93 -9.63 5.55 42.14
C VAL A 93 -8.91 4.49 41.30
N LEU A 94 -8.10 3.65 41.95
CA LEU A 94 -7.17 2.73 41.28
C LEU A 94 -7.86 1.71 40.36
N SER A 95 -9.05 1.23 40.74
CA SER A 95 -9.81 0.24 39.96
C SER A 95 -10.20 0.74 38.56
N LYS A 96 -10.29 2.07 38.38
CA LYS A 96 -10.55 2.72 37.08
C LYS A 96 -9.33 2.82 36.17
N LEU A 97 -8.14 2.54 36.69
CA LEU A 97 -6.86 2.68 35.96
C LEU A 97 -6.32 1.35 35.45
N VAL A 98 -6.60 0.25 36.16
CA VAL A 98 -5.87 -1.01 35.99
C VAL A 98 -6.32 -1.86 34.80
N ALA A 99 -7.49 -1.59 34.23
CA ALA A 99 -8.03 -2.37 33.12
C ALA A 99 -7.14 -2.23 31.87
N THR A 100 -6.82 -3.36 31.21
CA THR A 100 -6.08 -3.36 29.94
C THR A 100 -6.82 -2.53 28.89
N GLY A 101 -6.09 -1.67 28.20
CA GLY A 101 -6.65 -0.75 27.22
C GLY A 101 -7.12 0.59 27.80
N THR A 102 -7.12 0.78 29.12
CA THR A 102 -7.38 2.09 29.73
C THR A 102 -6.35 3.10 29.25
N CYS A 103 -6.80 4.25 28.77
CA CYS A 103 -5.92 5.36 28.42
C CYS A 103 -5.67 6.20 29.66
N VAL A 104 -4.41 6.48 29.99
CA VAL A 104 -4.05 7.36 31.10
C VAL A 104 -3.07 8.43 30.63
N MET A 105 -3.22 9.63 31.18
CA MET A 105 -2.23 10.70 31.08
C MET A 105 -1.89 11.17 32.48
N VAL A 106 -0.60 11.22 32.81
CA VAL A 106 -0.10 11.44 34.17
C VAL A 106 1.09 12.39 34.15
N ASP A 107 1.19 13.23 35.17
CA ASP A 107 2.40 13.98 35.50
C ASP A 107 3.10 13.29 36.67
N GLY A 108 4.41 13.13 36.61
CA GLY A 108 5.17 12.46 37.66
C GLY A 108 6.68 12.66 37.56
N ILE A 109 7.39 12.05 38.51
CA ILE A 109 8.85 12.08 38.59
C ILE A 109 9.41 10.70 38.23
N LEU A 110 10.40 10.68 37.33
CA LEU A 110 11.16 9.48 37.00
C LEU A 110 12.06 9.09 38.17
N LYS A 111 12.06 7.82 38.56
CA LYS A 111 12.90 7.28 39.64
C LYS A 111 13.56 5.97 39.22
N VAL A 112 14.77 5.75 39.73
CA VAL A 112 15.42 4.45 39.66
C VAL A 112 14.71 3.52 40.66
N PRO A 113 14.23 2.34 40.23
CA PRO A 113 13.60 1.38 41.13
C PRO A 113 14.64 0.74 42.08
N PRO A 114 14.20 0.05 43.15
CA PRO A 114 15.10 -0.64 44.08
C PRO A 114 16.00 -1.66 43.38
N GLU A 115 17.18 -1.90 43.95
CA GLU A 115 18.16 -2.86 43.44
C GLU A 115 17.56 -4.27 43.29
N GLY A 116 17.90 -4.97 42.20
CA GLY A 116 17.33 -6.27 41.86
C GLY A 116 16.02 -6.23 41.05
N THR A 117 15.49 -5.04 40.77
CA THR A 117 14.33 -4.87 39.88
C THR A 117 14.75 -4.94 38.41
N ARG A 118 13.92 -5.56 37.55
CA ARG A 118 14.24 -5.72 36.11
C ARG A 118 14.18 -4.39 35.35
N GLN A 119 13.26 -3.51 35.73
CA GLN A 119 13.10 -2.18 35.14
C GLN A 119 14.27 -1.29 35.55
N LYS A 120 14.76 -0.45 34.64
CA LYS A 120 15.83 0.53 34.91
C LYS A 120 15.30 1.89 35.37
N ILE A 121 14.05 2.19 35.06
CA ILE A 121 13.37 3.43 35.42
C ILE A 121 11.87 3.18 35.62
N GLU A 122 11.25 3.94 36.52
CA GLU A 122 9.81 3.97 36.75
C GLU A 122 9.31 5.40 36.94
N LEU A 123 8.03 5.65 36.68
CA LEU A 123 7.37 6.94 36.87
C LEU A 123 6.51 6.90 38.13
N ARG A 124 6.86 7.72 39.13
CA ARG A 124 6.03 7.97 40.31
C ARG A 124 5.08 9.11 40.01
N VAL A 125 3.79 8.82 39.95
CA VAL A 125 2.77 9.81 39.57
C VAL A 125 2.54 10.79 40.71
N GLU A 126 2.49 12.07 40.36
CA GLU A 126 2.10 13.17 41.25
C GLU A 126 0.68 13.66 40.94
N LYS A 127 0.25 13.51 39.68
CA LYS A 127 -1.07 13.95 39.23
C LYS A 127 -1.57 13.06 38.10
N VAL A 128 -2.80 12.57 38.22
CA VAL A 128 -3.53 11.98 37.10
C VAL A 128 -4.24 13.10 36.34
N VAL A 129 -3.87 13.30 35.07
CA VAL A 129 -4.36 14.40 34.23
C VAL A 129 -5.66 14.01 33.55
N SER A 130 -5.74 12.81 32.99
CA SER A 130 -6.96 12.29 32.35
C SER A 130 -6.98 10.77 32.32
N VAL A 131 -8.17 10.19 32.34
CA VAL A 131 -8.41 8.75 32.22
C VAL A 131 -9.52 8.49 31.21
N GLY A 132 -9.24 7.64 30.22
CA GLY A 132 -10.23 7.04 29.35
C GLY A 132 -10.46 5.59 29.76
N GLU A 133 -11.50 5.35 30.54
CA GLU A 133 -11.83 4.03 31.10
C GLU A 133 -12.20 3.01 30.01
N VAL A 134 -11.96 1.73 30.30
CA VAL A 134 -12.35 0.61 29.46
C VAL A 134 -13.23 -0.35 30.26
N ASP A 135 -14.36 -0.75 29.68
CA ASP A 135 -15.17 -1.86 30.18
C ASP A 135 -14.48 -3.19 29.79
N PRO A 136 -13.87 -3.92 30.75
CA PRO A 136 -13.13 -5.14 30.44
C PRO A 136 -14.01 -6.25 29.87
N ALA A 137 -15.32 -6.22 30.13
CA ALA A 137 -16.27 -7.22 29.63
C ALA A 137 -16.60 -7.02 28.14
N LYS A 138 -16.41 -5.80 27.61
CA LYS A 138 -16.71 -5.45 26.21
C LYS A 138 -15.47 -5.26 25.35
N TYR A 139 -14.29 -5.13 25.97
CA TYR A 139 -13.07 -4.85 25.23
C TYR A 139 -12.55 -6.09 24.50
N PRO A 140 -12.46 -6.08 23.15
CA PRO A 140 -12.15 -7.28 22.38
C PRO A 140 -10.68 -7.69 22.42
N ILE A 141 -9.79 -6.86 22.99
CA ILE A 141 -8.34 -7.13 23.08
C ILE A 141 -7.95 -7.36 24.55
N PRO A 142 -8.37 -8.46 25.17
CA PRO A 142 -7.99 -8.77 26.54
C PRO A 142 -6.48 -9.05 26.65
N LYS A 143 -6.00 -9.13 27.89
CA LYS A 143 -4.63 -9.53 28.22
C LYS A 143 -4.43 -11.05 28.08
N THR A 144 -4.69 -11.59 26.89
CA THR A 144 -4.45 -13.00 26.56
C THR A 144 -3.71 -13.08 25.22
N LYS A 145 -3.22 -14.28 24.89
CA LYS A 145 -2.65 -14.52 23.56
C LYS A 145 -3.81 -14.56 22.55
N LEU A 146 -3.80 -13.63 21.61
CA LEU A 146 -4.76 -13.56 20.51
C LEU A 146 -4.10 -14.06 19.22
N THR A 147 -4.85 -14.76 18.38
CA THR A 147 -4.38 -15.18 17.06
C THR A 147 -4.43 -14.00 16.08
N LEU A 148 -3.62 -14.06 15.02
CA LEU A 148 -3.68 -13.03 13.98
C LEU A 148 -5.03 -13.07 13.24
N GLU A 149 -5.61 -14.26 13.08
CA GLU A 149 -6.96 -14.47 12.54
C GLU A 149 -8.01 -13.69 13.33
N PHE A 150 -8.04 -13.83 14.66
CA PHE A 150 -8.96 -13.09 15.52
C PHE A 150 -8.74 -11.57 15.42
N LEU A 151 -7.48 -11.14 15.32
CA LEU A 151 -7.17 -9.72 15.17
C LEU A 151 -7.64 -9.14 13.82
N ARG A 152 -7.80 -9.97 12.77
CA ARG A 152 -8.36 -9.53 11.48
C ARG A 152 -9.85 -9.19 11.57
N ASP A 153 -10.58 -9.69 12.57
CA ASP A 153 -11.97 -9.31 12.83
C ASP A 153 -12.09 -8.00 13.65
N HIS A 154 -10.96 -7.46 14.10
CA HIS A 154 -10.87 -6.24 14.92
C HIS A 154 -9.80 -5.27 14.39
N LEU A 155 -9.78 -4.99 13.07
CA LEU A 155 -8.72 -4.21 12.42
C LEU A 155 -8.53 -2.82 13.04
N HIS A 156 -9.63 -2.15 13.41
CA HIS A 156 -9.62 -0.83 14.03
C HIS A 156 -8.96 -0.79 15.43
N LEU A 157 -8.83 -1.93 16.12
CA LEU A 157 -8.20 -2.00 17.45
C LEU A 157 -6.88 -2.80 17.47
N ARG A 158 -6.64 -3.69 16.50
CA ARG A 158 -5.50 -4.63 16.55
C ARG A 158 -4.13 -3.96 16.64
N ALA A 159 -4.00 -2.72 16.16
CA ALA A 159 -2.79 -1.90 16.30
C ALA A 159 -2.39 -1.63 17.76
N ARG A 160 -3.30 -1.84 18.72
CA ARG A 160 -3.01 -1.77 20.17
C ARG A 160 -2.32 -3.02 20.70
N THR A 161 -2.18 -4.09 19.91
CA THR A 161 -1.38 -5.27 20.27
C THR A 161 0.10 -5.03 19.97
N ASN A 162 0.99 -5.74 20.65
CA ASN A 162 2.44 -5.53 20.45
C ASN A 162 2.88 -5.93 19.04
N THR A 163 2.31 -7.01 18.48
CA THR A 163 2.64 -7.47 17.13
C THR A 163 2.28 -6.45 16.07
N ILE A 164 1.01 -6.02 15.99
CA ILE A 164 0.60 -5.12 14.92
C ILE A 164 1.24 -3.74 15.09
N ALA A 165 1.49 -3.29 16.33
CA ALA A 165 2.24 -2.07 16.58
C ALA A 165 3.70 -2.17 16.08
N ALA A 166 4.38 -3.30 16.30
CA ALA A 166 5.74 -3.53 15.78
C ALA A 166 5.75 -3.55 14.25
N ILE A 167 4.82 -4.26 13.63
CA ILE A 167 4.66 -4.29 12.17
C ILE A 167 4.40 -2.88 11.60
N ALA A 168 3.54 -2.08 12.24
CA ALA A 168 3.27 -0.72 11.80
C ALA A 168 4.52 0.18 11.87
N ARG A 169 5.33 0.05 12.94
CA ARG A 169 6.60 0.78 13.07
C ARG A 169 7.65 0.32 12.05
N ILE A 170 7.74 -1.00 11.78
CA ILE A 170 8.61 -1.57 10.75
C ILE A 170 8.19 -1.09 9.35
N ARG A 171 6.89 -1.11 9.04
CA ARG A 171 6.33 -0.57 7.79
C ARG A 171 6.71 0.90 7.61
N ASN A 172 6.53 1.71 8.66
CA ASN A 172 6.92 3.12 8.63
C ASN A 172 8.43 3.31 8.41
N ALA A 173 9.26 2.53 9.11
CA ALA A 173 10.72 2.59 8.96
C ALA A 173 11.15 2.24 7.53
N LEU A 174 10.56 1.20 6.92
CA LEU A 174 10.81 0.82 5.54
C LEU A 174 10.34 1.89 4.55
N ALA A 175 9.18 2.49 4.76
CA ALA A 175 8.69 3.53 3.85
C ALA A 175 9.61 4.76 3.86
N PHE A 176 10.09 5.14 5.05
CA PHE A 176 11.10 6.20 5.18
C PHE A 176 12.44 5.80 4.56
N ALA A 177 12.87 4.55 4.73
CA ALA A 177 14.08 4.02 4.10
C ALA A 177 13.99 4.04 2.56
N THR A 178 12.82 3.69 2.01
CA THR A 178 12.54 3.77 0.57
C THR A 178 12.76 5.17 0.04
N HIS A 179 12.12 6.16 0.67
CA HIS A 179 12.30 7.55 0.26
C HIS A 179 13.75 8.00 0.44
N SER A 180 14.40 7.63 1.54
CA SER A 180 15.80 8.01 1.82
C SER A 180 16.75 7.44 0.77
N PHE A 181 16.66 6.15 0.45
CA PHE A 181 17.46 5.50 -0.57
C PHE A 181 17.37 6.22 -1.91
N PHE A 182 16.16 6.42 -2.42
CA PHE A 182 15.98 7.03 -3.73
C PHE A 182 16.41 8.50 -3.76
N GLN A 183 16.14 9.27 -2.70
CA GLN A 183 16.56 10.67 -2.62
C GLN A 183 18.09 10.80 -2.51
N GLU A 184 18.76 9.94 -1.73
CA GLU A 184 20.22 9.89 -1.61
C GLU A 184 20.90 9.51 -2.94
N HIS A 185 20.19 8.82 -3.84
CA HIS A 185 20.66 8.44 -5.17
C HIS A 185 20.11 9.35 -6.30
N ASN A 186 19.58 10.53 -5.96
CA ASN A 186 19.08 11.54 -6.90
C ASN A 186 17.90 11.09 -7.78
N PHE A 187 17.05 10.20 -7.27
CA PHE A 187 15.78 9.88 -7.92
C PHE A 187 14.70 10.89 -7.52
N LEU A 188 13.86 11.28 -8.48
CA LEU A 188 12.69 12.12 -8.22
C LEU A 188 11.45 11.26 -7.90
N TYR A 189 10.73 11.63 -6.84
CA TYR A 189 9.46 10.99 -6.50
C TYR A 189 8.34 11.52 -7.41
N VAL A 190 7.71 10.63 -8.16
CA VAL A 190 6.65 10.95 -9.13
C VAL A 190 5.35 10.27 -8.71
N HIS A 191 4.28 11.04 -8.62
CA HIS A 191 2.94 10.50 -8.40
C HIS A 191 2.31 10.09 -9.73
N THR A 192 2.24 8.78 -9.97
CA THR A 192 1.56 8.20 -11.14
C THR A 192 0.05 8.14 -10.92
N PRO A 193 -0.77 8.20 -11.98
CA PRO A 193 -2.23 8.17 -11.84
C PRO A 193 -2.72 6.80 -11.38
N ILE A 194 -3.71 6.82 -10.48
CA ILE A 194 -4.39 5.60 -10.01
C ILE A 194 -5.49 5.17 -10.99
N LEU A 195 -6.21 6.14 -11.59
CA LEU A 195 -7.21 5.89 -12.61
C LEU A 195 -6.51 5.78 -13.97
N THR A 196 -6.77 4.69 -14.69
CA THR A 196 -6.12 4.40 -15.97
C THR A 196 -7.12 3.88 -17.01
N THR A 197 -6.75 4.00 -18.27
CA THR A 197 -7.47 3.45 -19.43
C THR A 197 -6.65 2.37 -20.14
N SER A 198 -5.44 2.08 -19.65
CA SER A 198 -4.51 1.10 -20.20
C SER A 198 -4.20 0.03 -19.18
N ASP A 199 -4.00 -1.19 -19.66
CA ASP A 199 -3.52 -2.32 -18.87
C ASP A 199 -2.00 -2.40 -18.97
N CYS A 200 -1.30 -2.22 -17.84
CA CYS A 200 0.15 -2.25 -17.83
C CYS A 200 0.71 -3.65 -18.08
N GLU A 201 0.06 -4.70 -17.56
CA GLU A 201 0.60 -6.06 -17.56
C GLU A 201 -0.01 -6.91 -18.69
N GLY A 202 -1.19 -6.53 -19.21
CA GLY A 202 -1.86 -7.20 -20.34
C GLY A 202 -2.49 -8.55 -20.00
N ALA A 203 -2.46 -8.95 -18.73
CA ALA A 203 -2.86 -10.28 -18.26
C ALA A 203 -3.64 -10.27 -16.94
N GLY A 204 -3.71 -9.13 -16.24
CA GLY A 204 -4.33 -9.02 -14.92
C GLY A 204 -5.81 -8.59 -15.00
N GLU A 205 -6.65 -9.17 -14.15
CA GLU A 205 -8.01 -8.65 -13.97
C GLU A 205 -7.95 -7.28 -13.27
N MET A 206 -8.48 -6.24 -13.92
CA MET A 206 -8.50 -4.88 -13.39
C MET A 206 -9.85 -4.53 -12.74
N PHE A 207 -9.84 -3.72 -11.68
CA PHE A 207 -11.08 -3.15 -11.15
C PHE A 207 -11.56 -2.03 -12.06
N GLN A 208 -12.76 -2.19 -12.60
CA GLN A 208 -13.40 -1.14 -13.37
C GLN A 208 -13.99 -0.05 -12.46
N VAL A 209 -13.80 1.21 -12.84
CA VAL A 209 -14.35 2.39 -12.16
C VAL A 209 -15.42 3.01 -13.06
N THR A 210 -16.63 3.24 -12.52
CA THR A 210 -17.77 3.73 -13.30
C THR A 210 -18.73 4.56 -12.44
N THR A 211 -19.35 5.59 -13.01
CA THR A 211 -20.47 6.32 -12.39
C THR A 211 -21.83 5.81 -12.85
N LEU A 212 -21.87 5.04 -13.95
CA LEU A 212 -23.09 4.62 -14.64
C LEU A 212 -24.08 3.89 -13.74
N ILE A 213 -23.60 3.06 -12.80
CA ILE A 213 -24.47 2.32 -11.86
C ILE A 213 -25.25 3.30 -10.99
N SER A 214 -24.52 4.23 -10.34
CA SER A 214 -25.14 5.21 -9.45
C SER A 214 -26.04 6.20 -10.19
N GLU A 215 -25.70 6.54 -11.43
CA GLU A 215 -26.49 7.44 -12.28
C GLU A 215 -27.75 6.76 -12.77
N SER A 216 -27.66 5.48 -13.15
CA SER A 216 -28.81 4.64 -13.48
C SER A 216 -29.80 4.56 -12.31
N GLU A 217 -29.32 4.27 -11.10
CA GLU A 217 -30.17 4.20 -9.90
C GLU A 217 -30.83 5.54 -9.57
N LYS A 218 -30.11 6.65 -9.73
CA LYS A 218 -30.67 8.00 -9.53
C LYS A 218 -31.75 8.31 -10.55
N LEU A 219 -31.51 7.99 -11.82
CA LEU A 219 -32.47 8.18 -12.90
C LEU A 219 -33.71 7.31 -12.68
N GLU A 220 -33.56 6.05 -12.31
CA GLU A 220 -34.68 5.17 -11.98
C GLU A 220 -35.57 5.73 -10.88
N LYS A 221 -34.97 6.19 -9.77
CA LYS A 221 -35.71 6.84 -8.68
C LYS A 221 -36.41 8.12 -9.15
N GLU A 222 -35.77 8.89 -10.02
CA GLU A 222 -36.34 10.12 -10.60
C GLU A 222 -37.53 9.82 -11.50
N LEU A 223 -37.42 8.81 -12.39
CA LEU A 223 -38.49 8.38 -13.29
C LEU A 223 -39.67 7.75 -12.55
N ILE A 224 -39.45 7.09 -11.42
CA ILE A 224 -40.53 6.61 -10.54
C ILE A 224 -41.29 7.80 -9.93
N LYS A 225 -40.57 8.81 -9.44
CA LYS A 225 -41.18 9.99 -8.82
C LYS A 225 -41.88 10.89 -9.84
N ASN A 226 -41.30 10.99 -11.03
CA ASN A 226 -41.75 11.83 -12.13
C ASN A 226 -41.78 10.96 -13.40
N PRO A 227 -42.90 10.32 -13.76
CA PRO A 227 -42.93 9.48 -14.95
C PRO A 227 -42.59 10.24 -16.25
N PRO A 228 -42.04 9.57 -17.27
CA PRO A 228 -41.94 10.15 -18.61
C PRO A 228 -43.32 10.59 -19.12
N PRO A 229 -43.40 11.67 -19.91
CA PRO A 229 -44.66 12.07 -20.53
C PRO A 229 -45.13 10.99 -21.50
N SER A 230 -46.44 10.79 -21.57
CA SER A 230 -47.04 9.91 -22.57
C SER A 230 -46.93 10.53 -23.97
N GLU A 231 -47.08 9.71 -25.01
CA GLU A 231 -47.14 10.20 -26.39
C GLU A 231 -48.28 11.23 -26.58
N VAL A 232 -49.37 11.07 -25.84
CA VAL A 232 -50.50 12.02 -25.80
C VAL A 232 -50.07 13.36 -25.21
N ASP A 233 -49.26 13.37 -24.15
CA ASP A 233 -48.77 14.61 -23.52
C ASP A 233 -47.83 15.38 -24.47
N ILE A 234 -46.98 14.66 -25.21
CA ILE A 234 -46.08 15.25 -26.21
C ILE A 234 -46.89 15.83 -27.38
N GLU A 235 -47.87 15.08 -27.88
CA GLU A 235 -48.71 15.54 -28.99
C GLU A 235 -49.58 16.74 -28.60
N ALA A 236 -50.13 16.76 -27.37
CA ALA A 236 -50.82 17.93 -26.82
C ALA A 236 -49.89 19.15 -26.76
N ALA A 237 -48.63 18.98 -26.34
CA ALA A 237 -47.65 20.06 -26.33
C ALA A 237 -47.29 20.55 -27.74
N ARG A 238 -47.20 19.65 -28.73
CA ARG A 238 -47.00 20.01 -30.15
C ARG A 238 -48.17 20.82 -30.70
N GLN A 239 -49.39 20.42 -30.37
CA GLN A 239 -50.60 21.16 -30.75
C GLN A 239 -50.60 22.57 -30.16
N VAL A 240 -50.22 22.73 -28.88
CA VAL A 240 -50.07 24.07 -28.25
C VAL A 240 -49.03 24.93 -28.98
N VAL A 241 -47.88 24.36 -29.36
CA VAL A 241 -46.87 25.09 -30.15
C VAL A 241 -47.44 25.54 -31.50
N SER A 242 -48.21 24.68 -32.16
CA SER A 242 -48.88 24.99 -33.43
C SER A 242 -49.88 26.15 -33.27
N GLU A 243 -50.78 26.08 -32.28
CA GLU A 243 -51.80 27.10 -32.00
C GLU A 243 -51.19 28.46 -31.65
N ARG A 244 -50.14 28.47 -30.81
CA ARG A 244 -49.41 29.71 -30.47
C ARG A 244 -48.67 30.26 -31.69
N GLY A 245 -48.18 29.37 -32.57
CA GLY A 245 -47.59 29.75 -33.85
C GLY A 245 -48.59 30.46 -34.77
N GLU A 246 -49.80 29.91 -34.89
CA GLU A 246 -50.88 30.53 -35.66
C GLU A 246 -51.36 31.85 -35.05
N ALA A 247 -51.48 31.95 -33.72
CA ALA A 247 -51.83 33.21 -33.05
C ALA A 247 -50.81 34.34 -33.36
N VAL A 248 -49.51 34.03 -33.36
CA VAL A 248 -48.47 34.99 -33.75
C VAL A 248 -48.61 35.41 -35.22
N LYS A 249 -48.91 34.46 -36.12
CA LYS A 249 -49.14 34.77 -37.55
C LYS A 249 -50.36 35.67 -37.73
N GLN A 250 -51.47 35.39 -37.05
CA GLN A 250 -52.70 36.18 -37.11
C GLN A 250 -52.48 37.60 -36.58
N LEU A 251 -51.81 37.77 -35.45
CA LEU A 251 -51.48 39.10 -34.90
C LEU A 251 -50.58 39.92 -35.83
N LYS A 252 -49.60 39.27 -36.48
CA LYS A 252 -48.76 39.91 -37.51
C LYS A 252 -49.56 40.31 -38.73
N ALA A 253 -50.47 39.45 -39.21
CA ALA A 253 -51.34 39.73 -40.36
C ALA A 253 -52.34 40.86 -40.08
N ALA A 254 -52.87 40.92 -38.86
CA ALA A 254 -53.79 41.96 -38.40
C ALA A 254 -53.11 43.30 -38.07
N LYS A 255 -51.77 43.41 -38.22
CA LYS A 255 -50.99 44.60 -37.84
C LYS A 255 -51.22 45.05 -36.39
N ALA A 256 -51.35 44.08 -35.48
CA ALA A 256 -51.47 44.33 -34.05
C ALA A 256 -50.27 45.12 -33.51
N SER A 257 -50.41 45.70 -32.31
CA SER A 257 -49.34 46.52 -31.74
C SER A 257 -48.07 45.70 -31.51
N LYS A 258 -46.91 46.38 -31.55
CA LYS A 258 -45.61 45.74 -31.31
C LYS A 258 -45.58 45.00 -29.96
N SER A 259 -46.24 45.54 -28.93
CA SER A 259 -46.25 44.90 -27.60
C SER A 259 -47.07 43.61 -27.58
N GLU A 260 -48.21 43.56 -28.28
CA GLU A 260 -49.05 42.37 -28.39
C GLU A 260 -48.34 41.24 -29.15
N ILE A 261 -47.66 41.56 -30.26
CA ILE A 261 -46.88 40.60 -31.02
C ILE A 261 -45.71 40.07 -30.17
N THR A 262 -45.00 40.95 -29.46
CA THR A 262 -43.90 40.54 -28.56
C THR A 262 -44.40 39.62 -27.44
N ALA A 263 -45.53 39.92 -26.82
CA ALA A 263 -46.12 39.07 -25.79
C ALA A 263 -46.50 37.68 -26.34
N SER A 264 -47.12 37.62 -27.53
CA SER A 264 -47.50 36.37 -28.17
C SER A 264 -46.29 35.51 -28.59
N VAL A 265 -45.20 36.13 -29.06
CA VAL A 265 -43.94 35.45 -29.36
C VAL A 265 -43.29 34.87 -28.09
N ALA A 266 -43.36 35.58 -26.97
CA ALA A 266 -42.85 35.07 -25.69
C ALA A 266 -43.59 33.79 -25.26
N GLU A 267 -44.92 33.78 -25.39
CA GLU A 267 -45.74 32.58 -25.13
C GLU A 267 -45.42 31.41 -26.08
N LEU A 268 -45.21 31.68 -27.37
CA LEU A 268 -44.75 30.67 -28.33
C LEU A 268 -43.38 30.08 -27.94
N ASN A 269 -42.43 30.92 -27.54
CA ASN A 269 -41.10 30.46 -27.13
C ASN A 269 -41.18 29.58 -25.87
N LYS A 270 -42.01 29.97 -24.89
CA LYS A 270 -42.26 29.18 -23.68
C LYS A 270 -42.89 27.82 -24.02
N ALA A 271 -43.85 27.78 -24.96
CA ALA A 271 -44.44 26.53 -25.44
C ALA A 271 -43.42 25.62 -26.12
N LYS A 272 -42.53 26.19 -26.96
CA LYS A 272 -41.44 25.43 -27.60
C LYS A 272 -40.45 24.86 -26.60
N GLU A 273 -40.07 25.64 -25.59
CA GLU A 273 -39.18 25.17 -24.52
C GLU A 273 -39.83 24.04 -23.72
N ASN A 274 -41.12 24.14 -23.41
CA ASN A 274 -41.86 23.07 -22.74
C ASN A 274 -41.89 21.78 -23.59
N LEU A 275 -42.21 21.89 -24.88
CA LEU A 275 -42.20 20.74 -25.79
C LEU A 275 -40.81 20.09 -25.83
N SER A 276 -39.74 20.87 -25.96
CA SER A 276 -38.37 20.34 -25.96
C SER A 276 -38.04 19.60 -24.66
N LYS A 277 -38.45 20.12 -23.49
CA LYS A 277 -38.27 19.44 -22.20
C LYS A 277 -39.05 18.12 -22.13
N LEU A 278 -40.28 18.07 -22.65
CA LEU A 278 -41.08 16.85 -22.69
C LEU A 278 -40.44 15.80 -23.62
N GLU A 279 -39.98 16.21 -24.80
CA GLU A 279 -39.33 15.32 -25.76
C GLU A 279 -38.00 14.77 -25.23
N GLU A 280 -37.17 15.60 -24.57
CA GLU A 280 -35.94 15.12 -23.92
C GLU A 280 -36.25 14.17 -22.76
N ARG A 281 -37.26 14.48 -21.96
CA ARG A 281 -37.69 13.61 -20.86
C ARG A 281 -38.21 12.26 -21.35
N ALA A 282 -38.92 12.24 -22.48
CA ALA A 282 -39.44 11.01 -23.09
C ALA A 282 -38.32 10.07 -23.59
N LYS A 283 -37.13 10.61 -23.88
CA LYS A 283 -35.97 9.82 -24.31
C LYS A 283 -35.25 9.13 -23.15
N LEU A 284 -35.46 9.58 -21.91
CA LEU A 284 -34.83 8.99 -20.74
C LEU A 284 -35.31 7.54 -20.56
N LYS A 285 -34.36 6.62 -20.44
CA LYS A 285 -34.62 5.21 -20.20
C LYS A 285 -34.01 4.81 -18.87
N PRO A 286 -34.72 4.02 -18.04
CA PRO A 286 -34.11 3.43 -16.85
C PRO A 286 -33.03 2.41 -17.26
N GLY A 287 -32.11 2.12 -16.33
CA GLY A 287 -31.01 1.20 -16.55
C GLY A 287 -29.74 1.84 -17.12
N ILE A 288 -28.67 1.04 -17.15
CA ILE A 288 -27.36 1.43 -17.68
C ILE A 288 -27.50 1.78 -19.18
N PRO A 289 -26.97 2.93 -19.64
CA PRO A 289 -27.08 3.34 -21.03
C PRO A 289 -26.41 2.33 -21.97
N LYS A 290 -27.06 2.08 -23.10
CA LYS A 290 -26.58 1.12 -24.12
C LYS A 290 -26.56 1.74 -25.51
N LYS A 291 -25.53 1.39 -26.28
CA LYS A 291 -25.35 1.73 -27.69
C LYS A 291 -24.93 0.45 -28.43
N ASP A 292 -25.63 0.12 -29.51
CA ASP A 292 -25.39 -1.08 -30.33
C ASP A 292 -25.33 -2.39 -29.51
N GLY A 293 -26.19 -2.50 -28.48
CA GLY A 293 -26.29 -3.67 -27.61
C GLY A 293 -25.22 -3.77 -26.51
N LYS A 294 -24.23 -2.87 -26.50
CA LYS A 294 -23.17 -2.78 -25.48
C LYS A 294 -23.41 -1.60 -24.54
N ILE A 295 -22.74 -1.60 -23.38
CA ILE A 295 -22.74 -0.45 -22.47
C ILE A 295 -22.15 0.76 -23.20
N ASP A 296 -22.84 1.89 -23.14
CA ASP A 296 -22.40 3.14 -23.75
C ASP A 296 -21.51 3.93 -22.79
N TYR A 297 -20.23 3.58 -22.77
CA TYR A 297 -19.24 4.26 -21.92
C TYR A 297 -18.98 5.72 -22.30
N THR A 298 -19.50 6.22 -23.43
CA THR A 298 -19.42 7.65 -23.76
C THR A 298 -20.22 8.52 -22.79
N GLN A 299 -21.14 7.90 -22.04
CA GLN A 299 -21.92 8.53 -20.97
C GLN A 299 -21.34 8.31 -19.56
N ASP A 300 -20.25 7.54 -19.43
CA ASP A 300 -19.54 7.39 -18.15
C ASP A 300 -18.69 8.64 -17.86
N PHE A 301 -18.16 8.75 -16.64
CA PHE A 301 -17.45 9.94 -16.17
C PHE A 301 -16.30 10.40 -17.08
N PHE A 302 -15.53 9.45 -17.64
CA PHE A 302 -14.40 9.74 -18.54
C PHE A 302 -14.76 9.62 -20.03
N ALA A 303 -16.04 9.46 -20.37
CA ALA A 303 -16.54 9.16 -21.72
C ALA A 303 -15.88 7.93 -22.39
N ARG A 304 -15.31 7.03 -21.58
CA ARG A 304 -14.69 5.75 -21.94
C ARG A 304 -14.56 4.88 -20.69
N GLN A 305 -14.19 3.62 -20.85
CA GLN A 305 -13.88 2.74 -19.72
C GLN A 305 -12.64 3.22 -18.96
N ALA A 306 -12.71 3.18 -17.64
CA ALA A 306 -11.61 3.48 -16.74
C ALA A 306 -11.47 2.40 -15.68
N PHE A 307 -10.27 2.24 -15.17
CA PHE A 307 -9.88 1.17 -14.26
C PHE A 307 -8.96 1.70 -13.15
N LEU A 308 -8.84 0.95 -12.05
CA LEU A 308 -7.76 1.14 -11.09
C LEU A 308 -6.48 0.49 -11.63
N THR A 309 -5.36 1.20 -11.51
CA THR A 309 -4.09 0.76 -12.08
C THR A 309 -3.51 -0.47 -11.37
N VAL A 310 -2.93 -1.37 -12.16
CA VAL A 310 -2.14 -2.51 -11.66
C VAL A 310 -0.69 -2.12 -11.38
N SER A 311 -0.20 -1.04 -12.01
CA SER A 311 1.17 -0.54 -11.93
C SER A 311 1.26 0.89 -12.48
N GLY A 312 2.09 1.73 -11.89
CA GLY A 312 2.40 3.07 -12.41
C GLY A 312 3.50 3.11 -13.46
N GLN A 313 4.05 1.95 -13.86
CA GLN A 313 5.27 1.83 -14.64
C GLN A 313 5.19 2.60 -15.98
N LEU A 314 4.15 2.36 -16.79
CA LEU A 314 4.06 3.00 -18.11
C LEU A 314 4.11 4.54 -18.00
N GLN A 315 3.48 5.10 -16.97
CA GLN A 315 3.47 6.54 -16.73
C GLN A 315 4.78 7.04 -16.14
N VAL A 316 5.44 6.28 -15.26
CA VAL A 316 6.72 6.70 -14.66
C VAL A 316 7.84 6.74 -15.70
N GLU A 317 7.79 5.89 -16.73
CA GLU A 317 8.69 5.93 -17.89
C GLU A 317 8.69 7.30 -18.60
N THR A 318 7.54 7.97 -18.68
CA THR A 318 7.45 9.32 -19.29
C THR A 318 8.35 10.32 -18.58
N TYR A 319 8.44 10.24 -17.25
CA TYR A 319 9.29 11.10 -16.45
C TYR A 319 10.75 10.64 -16.51
N ALA A 320 11.03 9.33 -16.49
CA ALA A 320 12.40 8.82 -16.64
C ALA A 320 13.05 9.35 -17.93
N CYS A 321 12.31 9.32 -19.05
CA CYS A 321 12.75 9.85 -20.34
C CYS A 321 13.01 11.36 -20.36
N ALA A 322 12.59 12.12 -19.33
CA ALA A 322 12.75 13.57 -19.24
C ALA A 322 13.71 14.03 -18.13
N VAL A 323 13.69 13.37 -16.97
CA VAL A 323 14.40 13.77 -15.74
C VAL A 323 15.29 12.66 -15.17
N SER A 324 15.68 11.70 -16.02
CA SER A 324 16.60 10.61 -15.75
C SER A 324 16.07 9.55 -14.78
N ASN A 325 16.23 9.76 -13.46
CA ASN A 325 15.96 8.74 -12.45
C ASN A 325 14.74 9.12 -11.64
N VAL A 326 13.75 8.25 -11.61
CA VAL A 326 12.45 8.52 -10.97
C VAL A 326 11.95 7.30 -10.24
N TYR A 327 11.05 7.49 -9.28
CA TYR A 327 10.32 6.40 -8.67
C TYR A 327 8.90 6.83 -8.32
N THR A 328 7.98 5.88 -8.35
CA THR A 328 6.67 6.02 -7.71
C THR A 328 6.57 5.10 -6.50
N PHE A 329 5.70 5.47 -5.58
CA PHE A 329 5.36 4.73 -4.37
C PHE A 329 3.88 5.02 -4.11
N GLY A 330 3.04 4.06 -4.46
CA GLY A 330 1.59 4.26 -4.46
C GLY A 330 0.81 2.96 -4.40
N PRO A 331 -0.51 3.05 -4.21
CA PRO A 331 -1.39 1.89 -4.23
C PRO A 331 -1.57 1.35 -5.64
N THR A 332 -1.60 0.04 -5.76
CA THR A 332 -1.93 -0.72 -6.97
C THR A 332 -2.99 -1.76 -6.65
N PHE A 333 -3.72 -2.17 -7.69
CA PHE A 333 -4.93 -2.97 -7.52
C PHE A 333 -4.93 -4.17 -8.44
N ARG A 334 -5.38 -5.32 -7.95
CA ARG A 334 -5.58 -6.55 -8.74
C ARG A 334 -6.93 -7.16 -8.39
N ALA A 335 -7.77 -7.39 -9.39
CA ALA A 335 -9.14 -7.88 -9.20
C ALA A 335 -9.24 -9.42 -9.23
N GLU A 336 -8.10 -10.11 -9.28
CA GLU A 336 -8.04 -11.58 -9.27
C GLU A 336 -8.82 -12.17 -8.08
N HIS A 337 -9.63 -13.19 -8.36
CA HIS A 337 -10.39 -13.91 -7.34
C HIS A 337 -9.52 -14.90 -6.55
N SER A 338 -8.48 -14.38 -5.89
CA SER A 338 -7.47 -15.16 -5.17
C SER A 338 -7.63 -15.09 -3.64
N HIS A 339 -7.70 -16.25 -2.98
CA HIS A 339 -7.90 -16.36 -1.53
C HIS A 339 -6.64 -16.77 -0.74
N THR A 340 -5.45 -16.68 -1.35
CA THR A 340 -4.19 -17.11 -0.71
C THR A 340 -3.76 -16.19 0.44
N SER A 341 -2.79 -16.63 1.24
CA SER A 341 -2.15 -15.83 2.28
C SER A 341 -1.18 -14.78 1.75
N ARG A 342 -1.00 -14.68 0.41
CA ARG A 342 0.02 -13.85 -0.24
C ARG A 342 -0.54 -12.81 -1.21
N HIS A 343 -1.84 -12.82 -1.48
CA HIS A 343 -2.49 -11.88 -2.39
C HIS A 343 -3.39 -10.91 -1.65
N LEU A 344 -3.38 -9.66 -2.13
CA LEU A 344 -4.27 -8.58 -1.76
C LEU A 344 -4.86 -8.00 -3.04
N ALA A 345 -6.08 -7.48 -2.94
CA ALA A 345 -6.72 -6.73 -4.01
C ALA A 345 -6.23 -5.27 -4.09
N GLU A 346 -5.75 -4.74 -2.97
CA GLU A 346 -5.14 -3.41 -2.83
C GLU A 346 -3.84 -3.58 -2.04
N PHE A 347 -2.72 -3.17 -2.62
CA PHE A 347 -1.39 -3.26 -2.04
C PHE A 347 -0.54 -2.08 -2.50
N TRP A 348 0.66 -1.91 -1.92
CA TRP A 348 1.54 -0.80 -2.25
C TRP A 348 2.75 -1.27 -3.06
N MET A 349 3.03 -0.56 -4.13
CA MET A 349 4.18 -0.81 -5.01
C MET A 349 5.17 0.34 -4.93
N VAL A 350 6.45 -0.01 -4.97
CA VAL A 350 7.55 0.93 -5.15
C VAL A 350 8.17 0.63 -6.51
N GLU A 351 8.14 1.61 -7.42
CA GLU A 351 8.48 1.38 -8.82
C GLU A 351 9.48 2.45 -9.31
N PRO A 352 10.80 2.22 -9.19
CA PRO A 352 11.80 3.06 -9.83
C PRO A 352 11.96 2.77 -11.32
N GLU A 353 12.36 3.82 -12.05
CA GLU A 353 12.73 3.78 -13.46
C GLU A 353 13.97 4.66 -13.70
N ILE A 354 14.90 4.14 -14.49
CA ILE A 354 16.26 4.68 -14.67
C ILE A 354 16.51 4.84 -16.18
N ALA A 355 16.64 6.08 -16.64
CA ALA A 355 17.05 6.34 -18.03
C ALA A 355 18.55 6.11 -18.25
N PHE A 356 18.92 5.82 -19.50
CA PHE A 356 20.29 5.51 -19.93
C PHE A 356 20.89 4.28 -19.25
N ALA A 357 20.03 3.31 -18.90
CA ALA A 357 20.37 2.13 -18.13
C ALA A 357 19.87 0.85 -18.81
N ASP A 358 20.52 -0.27 -18.51
CA ASP A 358 20.13 -1.60 -19.00
C ASP A 358 19.80 -2.58 -17.85
N LEU A 359 19.54 -3.85 -18.19
CA LEU A 359 19.16 -4.86 -17.20
C LEU A 359 20.21 -5.06 -16.10
N GLN A 360 21.50 -4.88 -16.40
CA GLN A 360 22.55 -5.02 -15.40
C GLN A 360 22.48 -3.90 -14.36
N ASP A 361 22.19 -2.68 -14.80
CA ASP A 361 21.96 -1.54 -13.91
C ASP A 361 20.71 -1.73 -13.06
N ASP A 362 19.63 -2.27 -13.64
CA ASP A 362 18.39 -2.60 -12.94
C ASP A 362 18.65 -3.58 -11.78
N MET A 363 19.37 -4.67 -12.05
CA MET A 363 19.77 -5.65 -11.04
C MET A 363 20.68 -5.05 -9.96
N ASN A 364 21.58 -4.14 -10.32
CA ASN A 364 22.45 -3.44 -9.36
C ASN A 364 21.62 -2.55 -8.42
N CYS A 365 20.69 -1.79 -8.98
CA CYS A 365 19.80 -0.92 -8.21
C CYS A 365 18.91 -1.73 -7.26
N ALA A 366 18.29 -2.80 -7.76
CA ALA A 366 17.42 -3.68 -6.96
C ALA A 366 18.18 -4.34 -5.79
N GLU A 367 19.39 -4.85 -6.04
CA GLU A 367 20.25 -5.41 -4.99
C GLU A 367 20.63 -4.36 -3.93
N ALA A 368 21.09 -3.17 -4.36
CA ALA A 368 21.45 -2.08 -3.46
C ALA A 368 20.27 -1.62 -2.61
N TYR A 369 19.08 -1.50 -3.22
CA TYR A 369 17.86 -1.09 -2.55
C TYR A 369 17.42 -2.08 -1.46
N VAL A 370 17.40 -3.39 -1.76
CA VAL A 370 17.05 -4.41 -0.77
C VAL A 370 18.05 -4.42 0.39
N LYS A 371 19.35 -4.31 0.11
CA LYS A 371 20.40 -4.21 1.13
C LYS A 371 20.21 -2.98 2.01
N TYR A 372 19.92 -1.83 1.42
CA TYR A 372 19.66 -0.60 2.14
C TYR A 372 18.50 -0.75 3.13
N MET A 373 17.37 -1.30 2.70
CA MET A 373 16.23 -1.54 3.58
C MET A 373 16.55 -2.51 4.73
N CYS A 374 17.35 -3.56 4.47
CA CYS A 374 17.77 -4.50 5.51
C CYS A 374 18.65 -3.80 6.56
N ASN A 375 19.66 -3.03 6.13
CA ASN A 375 20.50 -2.24 7.03
C ASN A 375 19.70 -1.22 7.82
N TRP A 376 18.76 -0.53 7.17
CA TRP A 376 17.89 0.44 7.84
C TRP A 376 17.12 -0.18 9.01
N LEU A 377 16.55 -1.37 8.83
CA LEU A 377 15.85 -2.06 9.92
C LEU A 377 16.79 -2.48 11.05
N LEU A 378 18.00 -2.96 10.71
CA LEU A 378 19.03 -3.35 11.68
C LEU A 378 19.53 -2.15 12.50
N ASP A 379 19.61 -0.97 11.89
CA ASP A 379 20.17 0.23 12.51
C ASP A 379 19.10 1.08 13.24
N LYS A 380 17.90 1.19 12.66
CA LYS A 380 16.86 2.15 13.11
C LYS A 380 15.64 1.49 13.74
N CYS A 381 15.49 0.17 13.61
CA CYS A 381 14.29 -0.56 14.04
C CYS A 381 14.59 -1.86 14.80
N LEU A 382 15.80 -2.00 15.37
CA LEU A 382 16.27 -3.25 15.95
C LEU A 382 15.38 -3.78 17.08
N ASP A 383 14.83 -2.91 17.94
CA ASP A 383 13.97 -3.34 19.05
C ASP A 383 12.71 -4.06 18.58
N ASP A 384 12.09 -3.57 17.50
CA ASP A 384 10.92 -4.20 16.89
C ASP A 384 11.31 -5.50 16.18
N MET A 385 12.48 -5.52 15.53
CA MET A 385 13.03 -6.75 14.94
C MET A 385 13.35 -7.81 15.99
N GLN A 386 13.87 -7.44 17.16
CA GLN A 386 14.11 -8.36 18.28
C GLN A 386 12.79 -8.93 18.83
N PHE A 387 11.74 -8.11 18.89
CA PHE A 387 10.40 -8.58 19.21
C PHE A 387 9.92 -9.60 18.17
N MET A 388 10.05 -9.31 16.86
CA MET A 388 9.66 -10.25 15.81
C MET A 388 10.47 -11.55 15.87
N ALA A 389 11.78 -11.47 16.13
CA ALA A 389 12.65 -12.64 16.27
C ALA A 389 12.22 -13.55 17.42
N LYS A 390 11.86 -12.95 18.55
CA LYS A 390 11.39 -13.69 19.72
C LYS A 390 10.00 -14.31 19.50
N SER A 391 9.11 -13.60 18.82
CA SER A 391 7.68 -13.93 18.79
C SER A 391 7.24 -14.74 17.56
N TYR A 392 7.92 -14.61 16.43
CA TYR A 392 7.48 -15.20 15.15
C TYR A 392 8.58 -15.96 14.43
N ASP A 393 9.77 -15.37 14.26
CA ASP A 393 10.81 -15.98 13.43
C ASP A 393 12.21 -15.73 14.01
N LYS A 394 12.73 -16.71 14.76
CA LYS A 394 14.05 -16.62 15.42
C LYS A 394 15.20 -16.29 14.45
N GLY A 395 15.05 -16.62 13.16
CA GLY A 395 16.07 -16.37 12.13
C GLY A 395 15.88 -15.06 11.35
N CYS A 396 14.88 -14.22 11.65
CA CYS A 396 14.61 -13.03 10.83
C CYS A 396 15.75 -12.01 10.84
N ILE A 397 16.37 -11.74 12.00
CA ILE A 397 17.50 -10.81 12.10
C ILE A 397 18.72 -11.34 11.36
N ASP A 398 19.03 -12.64 11.51
CA ASP A 398 20.19 -13.23 10.82
C ASP A 398 19.96 -13.28 9.31
N ARG A 399 18.71 -13.51 8.87
CA ARG A 399 18.33 -13.37 7.46
C ARG A 399 18.56 -11.94 6.96
N LEU A 400 18.14 -10.90 7.69
CA LEU A 400 18.41 -9.51 7.31
C LEU A 400 19.91 -9.22 7.21
N ARG A 401 20.70 -9.66 8.20
CA ARG A 401 22.17 -9.49 8.18
C ARG A 401 22.81 -10.20 7.00
N MET A 402 22.34 -11.41 6.69
CA MET A 402 22.82 -12.19 5.55
C MET A 402 22.55 -11.45 4.24
N VAL A 403 21.30 -11.05 3.99
CA VAL A 403 20.91 -10.33 2.77
C VAL A 403 21.63 -8.99 2.65
N ALA A 404 21.81 -8.26 3.75
CA ALA A 404 22.51 -6.98 3.75
C ALA A 404 24.00 -7.08 3.39
N SER A 405 24.66 -8.20 3.72
CA SER A 405 26.13 -8.33 3.64
C SER A 405 26.66 -9.08 2.43
N ILE A 406 25.86 -9.96 1.81
CA ILE A 406 26.35 -10.83 0.72
C ILE A 406 25.94 -10.33 -0.67
N PRO A 407 26.77 -10.51 -1.71
CA PRO A 407 26.34 -10.29 -3.09
C PRO A 407 25.24 -11.28 -3.48
N PHE A 408 24.27 -10.82 -4.27
CA PHE A 408 23.20 -11.68 -4.76
C PHE A 408 23.74 -12.55 -5.90
N VAL A 409 23.36 -13.83 -5.90
CA VAL A 409 23.70 -14.74 -7.01
C VAL A 409 22.92 -14.29 -8.24
N ARG A 410 23.54 -14.26 -9.42
CA ARG A 410 22.84 -13.94 -10.68
C ARG A 410 22.94 -15.13 -11.61
N ILE A 411 21.79 -15.63 -12.07
CA ILE A 411 21.69 -16.74 -13.02
C ILE A 411 20.62 -16.43 -14.06
N SER A 412 20.81 -16.91 -15.28
CA SER A 412 19.76 -16.86 -16.28
C SER A 412 18.61 -17.80 -15.90
N TYR A 413 17.42 -17.54 -16.43
CA TYR A 413 16.26 -18.42 -16.31
C TYR A 413 16.57 -19.84 -16.80
N THR A 414 17.30 -19.96 -17.91
CA THR A 414 17.69 -21.25 -18.48
C THR A 414 18.53 -22.04 -17.49
N GLU A 415 19.55 -21.43 -16.89
CA GLU A 415 20.36 -22.07 -15.83
C GLU A 415 19.53 -22.39 -14.59
N ALA A 416 18.59 -21.53 -14.21
CA ALA A 416 17.69 -21.79 -13.08
C ALA A 416 16.84 -23.06 -13.30
N VAL A 417 16.27 -23.22 -14.50
CA VAL A 417 15.51 -24.43 -14.87
C VAL A 417 16.42 -25.65 -14.91
N GLU A 418 17.62 -25.57 -15.50
CA GLU A 418 18.57 -26.67 -15.52
C GLU A 418 18.91 -27.16 -14.10
N LEU A 419 19.17 -26.24 -13.17
CA LEU A 419 19.42 -26.54 -11.76
C LEU A 419 18.24 -27.22 -11.06
N LEU A 420 17.01 -26.81 -11.40
CA LEU A 420 15.80 -27.42 -10.86
C LEU A 420 15.55 -28.81 -11.45
N GLU A 421 15.79 -29.00 -12.75
CA GLU A 421 15.73 -30.31 -13.41
C GLU A 421 16.77 -31.29 -12.84
N GLU A 422 17.99 -30.81 -12.57
CA GLU A 422 19.01 -31.57 -11.86
C GLU A 422 18.55 -31.98 -10.45
N ALA A 423 17.90 -31.08 -9.73
CA ALA A 423 17.33 -31.40 -8.42
C ALA A 423 16.26 -32.50 -8.53
N VAL A 424 15.39 -32.44 -9.54
CA VAL A 424 14.38 -33.47 -9.83
C VAL A 424 15.05 -34.81 -10.15
N LYS A 425 16.08 -34.82 -10.99
CA LYS A 425 16.89 -36.02 -11.29
C LYS A 425 17.57 -36.57 -10.02
N GLY A 426 17.97 -35.69 -9.10
CA GLY A 426 18.51 -36.03 -7.79
C GLY A 426 17.49 -36.48 -6.74
N GLY A 427 16.20 -36.59 -7.10
CA GLY A 427 15.13 -37.10 -6.24
C GLY A 427 14.31 -36.03 -5.51
N LYS A 428 14.56 -34.73 -5.73
CA LYS A 428 13.70 -33.67 -5.21
C LYS A 428 12.34 -33.73 -5.91
N LYS A 429 11.26 -33.75 -5.13
CA LYS A 429 9.89 -33.62 -5.64
C LYS A 429 9.41 -32.19 -5.45
N PHE A 430 8.91 -31.60 -6.53
CA PHE A 430 8.17 -30.34 -6.55
C PHE A 430 6.69 -30.63 -6.82
N GLU A 431 5.80 -29.78 -6.32
CA GLU A 431 4.35 -29.85 -6.58
C GLU A 431 4.03 -29.46 -8.03
N ASN A 432 4.74 -28.47 -8.56
CA ASN A 432 4.64 -27.96 -9.91
C ASN A 432 5.76 -28.52 -10.79
N GLU A 433 5.42 -28.79 -12.05
CA GLU A 433 6.37 -29.28 -13.06
C GLU A 433 7.55 -28.32 -13.21
N VAL A 434 8.73 -28.85 -13.48
CA VAL A 434 9.91 -28.06 -13.84
C VAL A 434 10.23 -28.34 -15.30
N LYS A 435 10.12 -27.30 -16.15
CA LYS A 435 10.53 -27.34 -17.56
C LYS A 435 10.79 -25.93 -18.09
N TRP A 436 11.52 -25.84 -19.19
CA TRP A 436 11.72 -24.54 -19.84
C TRP A 436 10.39 -24.00 -20.42
N GLY A 437 10.11 -22.72 -20.18
CA GLY A 437 8.90 -22.03 -20.64
C GLY A 437 7.80 -21.88 -19.59
N ILE A 438 7.93 -22.47 -18.40
CA ILE A 438 7.02 -22.21 -17.29
C ILE A 438 7.46 -21.00 -16.46
N ASP A 439 6.51 -20.34 -15.83
CA ASP A 439 6.80 -19.41 -14.75
C ASP A 439 7.22 -20.16 -13.49
N LEU A 440 8.22 -19.64 -12.77
CA LEU A 440 8.76 -20.34 -11.60
C LEU A 440 7.75 -20.28 -10.45
N ALA A 441 7.33 -21.43 -9.94
CA ALA A 441 6.48 -21.46 -8.76
C ALA A 441 7.29 -21.12 -7.50
N SER A 442 6.61 -20.66 -6.44
CA SER A 442 7.31 -20.26 -5.22
C SER A 442 8.18 -21.35 -4.59
N GLU A 443 7.83 -22.62 -4.76
CA GLU A 443 8.68 -23.72 -4.28
C GLU A 443 10.00 -23.85 -5.07
N HIS A 444 9.99 -23.49 -6.35
CA HIS A 444 11.18 -23.49 -7.21
C HIS A 444 12.09 -22.33 -6.80
N GLU A 445 11.53 -21.14 -6.63
CA GLU A 445 12.23 -19.94 -6.15
C GLU A 445 12.87 -20.16 -4.77
N ARG A 446 12.10 -20.76 -3.85
CA ARG A 446 12.59 -21.08 -2.51
C ARG A 446 13.64 -22.16 -2.53
N TYR A 447 13.56 -23.15 -3.43
CA TYR A 447 14.64 -24.14 -3.56
C TYR A 447 15.95 -23.48 -4.00
N LEU A 448 15.91 -22.57 -4.97
CA LEU A 448 17.09 -21.83 -5.43
C LEU A 448 17.72 -21.05 -4.26
N THR A 449 16.91 -20.31 -3.52
CA THR A 449 17.40 -19.41 -2.46
C THR A 449 17.75 -20.12 -1.14
N GLU A 450 17.00 -21.14 -0.73
CA GLU A 450 17.14 -21.80 0.58
C GLU A 450 17.96 -23.09 0.54
N VAL A 451 18.01 -23.78 -0.60
CA VAL A 451 18.67 -25.09 -0.71
C VAL A 451 19.89 -25.03 -1.62
N LYS A 452 19.74 -24.54 -2.85
CA LYS A 452 20.83 -24.55 -3.83
C LYS A 452 21.93 -23.55 -3.49
N PHE A 453 21.56 -22.29 -3.26
CA PHE A 453 22.52 -21.21 -3.04
C PHE A 453 22.63 -20.77 -1.58
N GLN A 454 21.56 -20.90 -0.78
CA GLN A 454 21.50 -20.38 0.60
C GLN A 454 21.73 -18.85 0.66
N LYS A 455 21.31 -18.14 -0.37
CA LYS A 455 21.53 -16.71 -0.63
C LYS A 455 20.36 -16.14 -1.46
N PRO A 456 20.15 -14.82 -1.51
CA PRO A 456 19.30 -14.20 -2.52
C PRO A 456 19.83 -14.48 -3.93
N VAL A 457 18.91 -14.62 -4.86
CA VAL A 457 19.19 -14.96 -6.26
C VAL A 457 18.42 -14.00 -7.14
N ILE A 458 19.07 -13.42 -8.14
CA ILE A 458 18.44 -12.71 -9.24
C ILE A 458 18.40 -13.66 -10.43
N VAL A 459 17.20 -14.04 -10.84
CA VAL A 459 16.98 -14.83 -12.06
C VAL A 459 16.68 -13.85 -13.18
N TYR A 460 17.38 -13.96 -14.32
CA TYR A 460 17.23 -13.01 -15.43
C TYR A 460 17.06 -13.68 -16.80
N ASN A 461 16.61 -12.94 -17.81
CA ASN A 461 16.36 -13.43 -19.18
C ASN A 461 15.25 -14.51 -19.27
N TYR A 462 14.05 -14.16 -18.83
CA TYR A 462 12.88 -15.05 -18.87
C TYR A 462 12.31 -15.26 -20.29
N PRO A 463 11.60 -16.37 -20.56
CA PRO A 463 10.91 -16.61 -21.83
C PRO A 463 9.89 -15.50 -22.14
N LYS A 464 9.89 -15.00 -23.37
CA LYS A 464 9.02 -13.88 -23.80
C LYS A 464 7.52 -14.18 -23.70
N GLY A 465 7.15 -15.47 -23.70
CA GLY A 465 5.76 -15.92 -23.72
C GLY A 465 5.05 -15.84 -22.37
N ILE A 466 5.80 -15.66 -21.28
CA ILE A 466 5.28 -15.60 -19.91
C ILE A 466 5.56 -14.25 -19.22
N LYS A 467 5.98 -13.25 -19.98
CA LYS A 467 6.37 -11.93 -19.47
C LYS A 467 5.72 -10.84 -20.32
N ALA A 468 5.59 -9.65 -19.74
CA ALA A 468 4.84 -8.54 -20.30
C ALA A 468 5.43 -8.01 -21.62
N PHE A 469 4.58 -7.36 -22.42
CA PHE A 469 4.93 -6.86 -23.76
C PHE A 469 6.01 -5.78 -23.76
N TYR A 470 6.14 -5.01 -22.67
CA TYR A 470 7.07 -3.88 -22.57
C TYR A 470 8.52 -4.31 -22.27
N MET A 471 8.77 -5.58 -21.93
CA MET A 471 10.10 -6.06 -21.60
C MET A 471 10.92 -6.25 -22.87
N ARG A 472 12.16 -5.75 -22.88
CA ARG A 472 13.03 -5.75 -24.08
C ARG A 472 13.27 -7.16 -24.59
N LEU A 473 13.01 -7.40 -25.88
CA LEU A 473 13.29 -8.68 -26.53
C LEU A 473 14.80 -8.87 -26.71
N ASN A 474 15.33 -9.98 -26.20
CA ASN A 474 16.74 -10.32 -26.36
C ASN A 474 17.05 -10.77 -27.80
N ASP A 475 18.33 -10.75 -28.15
CA ASP A 475 18.79 -11.08 -29.51
C ASP A 475 18.54 -12.54 -29.91
N ASP A 476 18.24 -13.42 -28.94
CA ASP A 476 17.82 -14.81 -29.16
C ASP A 476 16.37 -14.95 -29.65
N LEU A 477 15.59 -13.87 -29.63
CA LEU A 477 14.17 -13.78 -29.96
C LEU A 477 13.24 -14.71 -29.16
N LYS A 478 13.76 -15.32 -28.10
CA LYS A 478 13.07 -16.29 -27.23
C LYS A 478 12.87 -15.75 -25.82
N THR A 479 13.83 -14.97 -25.33
CA THR A 479 13.82 -14.41 -23.98
C THR A 479 13.66 -12.89 -24.01
N VAL A 480 13.25 -12.34 -22.88
CA VAL A 480 13.20 -10.89 -22.64
C VAL A 480 14.14 -10.52 -21.51
N ALA A 481 14.68 -9.30 -21.54
CA ALA A 481 15.56 -8.73 -20.53
C ALA A 481 14.80 -8.41 -19.23
N ALA A 482 14.22 -9.43 -18.62
CA ALA A 482 13.52 -9.39 -17.34
C ALA A 482 14.43 -9.92 -16.23
N MET A 483 14.17 -9.48 -14.99
CA MET A 483 14.80 -10.02 -13.80
C MET A 483 13.80 -10.13 -12.65
N ASP A 484 13.95 -11.17 -11.84
CA ASP A 484 13.22 -11.33 -10.59
C ASP A 484 14.23 -11.51 -9.45
N VAL A 485 14.12 -10.69 -8.39
CA VAL A 485 14.92 -10.83 -7.17
C VAL A 485 14.20 -11.77 -6.22
N LEU A 486 14.78 -12.95 -6.02
CA LEU A 486 14.29 -13.98 -5.14
C LEU A 486 15.01 -13.90 -3.79
N VAL A 487 14.23 -13.90 -2.70
CA VAL A 487 14.74 -13.93 -1.33
C VAL A 487 14.24 -15.17 -0.57
N PRO A 488 15.03 -15.70 0.38
CA PRO A 488 14.58 -16.79 1.22
C PRO A 488 13.24 -16.49 1.92
N LYS A 489 12.46 -17.54 2.18
CA LYS A 489 11.13 -17.54 2.84
C LYS A 489 9.98 -16.99 2.01
N VAL A 490 10.19 -15.91 1.25
CA VAL A 490 9.13 -15.26 0.47
C VAL A 490 9.08 -15.77 -0.97
N GLY A 491 10.24 -15.94 -1.62
CA GLY A 491 10.32 -16.12 -3.08
C GLY A 491 10.59 -14.79 -3.75
N GLU A 492 9.90 -14.50 -4.85
CA GLU A 492 9.98 -13.22 -5.56
C GLU A 492 9.64 -12.01 -4.67
N LEU A 493 10.59 -11.08 -4.55
CA LEU A 493 10.44 -9.80 -3.85
C LEU A 493 10.34 -8.60 -4.81
N ILE A 494 11.09 -8.65 -5.91
CA ILE A 494 11.13 -7.62 -6.96
C ILE A 494 11.00 -8.32 -8.31
N GLY A 495 10.19 -7.75 -9.20
CA GLY A 495 10.19 -8.08 -10.62
C GLY A 495 10.50 -6.81 -11.44
N GLY A 496 11.36 -6.93 -12.44
CA GLY A 496 11.80 -5.78 -13.24
C GLY A 496 12.29 -6.17 -14.62
N SER A 497 12.65 -5.17 -15.42
CA SER A 497 13.17 -5.40 -16.76
C SER A 497 13.83 -4.15 -17.34
N GLN A 498 14.72 -4.38 -18.30
CA GLN A 498 14.98 -3.37 -19.32
C GLN A 498 13.75 -3.23 -20.22
N ARG A 499 13.37 -2.00 -20.54
CA ARG A 499 12.18 -1.73 -21.37
C ARG A 499 12.51 -1.80 -22.85
N GLU A 500 11.55 -2.19 -23.66
CA GLU A 500 11.69 -2.23 -25.12
C GLU A 500 11.69 -0.81 -25.70
N GLU A 501 12.88 -0.32 -26.05
CA GLU A 501 13.09 1.02 -26.55
C GLU A 501 12.87 1.13 -28.08
N ARG A 502 12.81 0.00 -28.79
CA ARG A 502 12.70 -0.03 -30.25
C ARG A 502 11.25 -0.02 -30.68
N TYR A 503 10.85 1.06 -31.35
CA TYR A 503 9.46 1.33 -31.76
C TYR A 503 8.77 0.17 -32.49
N GLU A 504 9.39 -0.40 -33.52
CA GLU A 504 8.78 -1.48 -34.30
C GLU A 504 8.57 -2.75 -33.45
N VAL A 505 9.54 -3.07 -32.59
CA VAL A 505 9.49 -4.27 -31.74
C VAL A 505 8.39 -4.12 -30.68
N ILE A 506 8.31 -2.99 -29.97
CA ILE A 506 7.27 -2.82 -28.95
C ILE A 506 5.87 -2.77 -29.56
N ARG A 507 5.71 -2.18 -30.76
CA ARG A 507 4.42 -2.19 -31.48
C ARG A 507 3.98 -3.61 -31.81
N GLU A 508 4.91 -4.43 -32.32
CA GLU A 508 4.64 -5.84 -32.60
C GLU A 508 4.31 -6.62 -31.32
N ARG A 509 5.05 -6.39 -30.22
CA ARG A 509 4.78 -7.04 -28.93
C ARG A 509 3.39 -6.73 -28.38
N ILE A 510 2.92 -5.48 -28.48
CA ILE A 510 1.55 -5.09 -28.06
C ILE A 510 0.51 -5.89 -28.86
N LEU A 511 0.69 -5.99 -30.17
CA LEU A 511 -0.21 -6.74 -31.06
C LEU A 511 -0.15 -8.26 -30.78
N GLU A 512 1.04 -8.81 -30.55
CA GLU A 512 1.25 -10.24 -30.25
C GLU A 512 0.49 -10.69 -29.01
N VAL A 513 0.37 -9.84 -27.99
CA VAL A 513 -0.36 -10.15 -26.75
C VAL A 513 -1.85 -9.78 -26.81
N GLY A 514 -2.35 -9.36 -27.97
CA GLY A 514 -3.76 -9.07 -28.20
C GLY A 514 -4.25 -7.74 -27.65
N LEU A 515 -3.35 -6.81 -27.33
CA LEU A 515 -3.71 -5.48 -26.84
C LEU A 515 -3.99 -4.51 -28.00
N PRO A 516 -4.99 -3.62 -27.90
CA PRO A 516 -5.25 -2.59 -28.91
C PRO A 516 -4.15 -1.53 -28.87
N LEU A 517 -3.76 -0.96 -30.01
CA LEU A 517 -2.71 0.07 -30.06
C LEU A 517 -3.17 1.44 -29.53
N GLU A 518 -4.42 1.83 -29.79
CA GLU A 518 -4.94 3.17 -29.52
C GLU A 518 -4.71 3.63 -28.05
N PRO A 519 -4.95 2.80 -27.01
CA PRO A 519 -4.67 3.19 -25.63
C PRO A 519 -3.18 3.38 -25.29
N TYR A 520 -2.26 2.89 -26.11
CA TYR A 520 -0.80 2.94 -25.89
C TYR A 520 -0.09 3.89 -26.85
N GLU A 521 -0.81 4.67 -27.65
CA GLU A 521 -0.20 5.55 -28.65
C GLU A 521 0.75 6.58 -27.99
N TRP A 522 0.35 7.14 -26.84
CA TRP A 522 1.20 8.03 -26.04
C TRP A 522 2.44 7.33 -25.47
N TYR A 523 2.36 6.03 -25.22
CA TYR A 523 3.47 5.23 -24.70
C TYR A 523 4.46 4.85 -25.81
N LEU A 524 3.93 4.63 -27.02
CA LEU A 524 4.71 4.48 -28.25
C LEU A 524 5.44 5.77 -28.64
N ASP A 525 4.90 6.95 -28.33
CA ASP A 525 5.56 8.23 -28.57
C ASP A 525 6.90 8.36 -27.82
N LEU A 526 7.03 7.73 -26.64
CA LEU A 526 8.30 7.64 -25.91
C LEU A 526 9.41 6.96 -26.76
N ARG A 527 9.02 6.09 -27.69
CA ARG A 527 9.93 5.39 -28.59
C ARG A 527 10.12 6.11 -29.94
N ARG A 528 9.28 7.10 -30.24
CA ARG A 528 9.36 7.91 -31.48
C ARG A 528 10.23 9.16 -31.31
N PHE A 529 10.13 9.82 -30.16
CA PHE A 529 10.70 11.15 -29.96
C PHE A 529 11.89 11.11 -29.00
N GLY A 530 13.06 10.68 -29.52
CA GLY A 530 14.30 10.68 -28.74
C GLY A 530 14.36 9.57 -27.69
N THR A 531 14.07 8.33 -28.10
CA THR A 531 14.10 7.14 -27.23
C THR A 531 15.50 6.90 -26.64
N VAL A 532 15.53 6.25 -25.48
CA VAL A 532 16.75 5.86 -24.75
C VAL A 532 16.63 4.41 -24.29
N LYS A 533 17.75 3.76 -23.98
CA LYS A 533 17.68 2.55 -23.16
C LYS A 533 17.30 2.97 -21.74
N HIS A 534 16.38 2.26 -21.13
CA HIS A 534 15.99 2.48 -19.75
C HIS A 534 15.46 1.18 -19.14
N CYS A 535 15.45 1.12 -17.82
CA CYS A 535 15.03 -0.04 -17.06
C CYS A 535 14.32 0.39 -15.77
N GLY A 536 13.63 -0.56 -15.16
CA GLY A 536 13.06 -0.35 -13.85
C GLY A 536 12.45 -1.62 -13.29
N PHE A 537 12.01 -1.54 -12.05
CA PHE A 537 11.46 -2.67 -11.33
C PHE A 537 10.29 -2.25 -10.45
N GLY A 538 9.51 -3.23 -9.99
CA GLY A 538 8.47 -3.06 -8.98
C GLY A 538 8.79 -3.92 -7.76
N LEU A 539 8.74 -3.32 -6.56
CA LEU A 539 8.77 -4.03 -5.29
C LEU A 539 7.38 -4.00 -4.65
N GLY A 540 6.83 -5.19 -4.38
CA GLY A 540 5.63 -5.33 -3.55
C GLY A 540 5.95 -5.02 -2.10
N PHE A 541 5.51 -3.86 -1.61
CA PHE A 541 5.93 -3.33 -0.31
C PHE A 541 5.53 -4.24 0.85
N GLU A 542 4.32 -4.82 0.81
CA GLU A 542 3.88 -5.81 1.79
C GLU A 542 4.77 -7.07 1.82
N ARG A 543 5.29 -7.52 0.67
CA ARG A 543 6.20 -8.69 0.60
C ARG A 543 7.53 -8.41 1.32
N MET A 544 8.06 -7.18 1.23
CA MET A 544 9.25 -6.77 1.99
C MET A 544 9.01 -6.85 3.50
N ILE A 545 7.81 -6.48 3.96
CA ILE A 545 7.46 -6.55 5.38
C ILE A 545 7.32 -8.01 5.83
N LEU A 546 6.71 -8.90 5.01
CA LEU A 546 6.68 -10.34 5.30
C LEU A 546 8.08 -10.92 5.41
N PHE A 547 8.96 -10.59 4.45
CA PHE A 547 10.36 -11.02 4.43
C PHE A 547 11.09 -10.59 5.71
N ALA A 548 10.97 -9.31 6.09
CA ALA A 548 11.63 -8.77 7.27
C ALA A 548 11.08 -9.39 8.57
N THR A 549 9.76 -9.40 8.73
CA THR A 549 9.12 -9.77 10.01
C THR A 549 8.99 -11.27 10.23
N GLY A 550 9.00 -12.05 9.15
CA GLY A 550 8.71 -13.48 9.18
C GLY A 550 7.24 -13.84 9.37
N ILE A 551 6.33 -12.86 9.31
CA ILE A 551 4.87 -13.06 9.27
C ILE A 551 4.50 -13.81 7.98
N GLU A 552 3.53 -14.71 8.07
CA GLU A 552 3.18 -15.62 6.97
C GLU A 552 2.03 -15.11 6.10
N ASN A 553 1.16 -14.24 6.63
CA ASN A 553 -0.02 -13.75 5.94
C ASN A 553 0.07 -12.25 5.63
N ILE A 554 -0.04 -11.92 4.35
CA ILE A 554 0.07 -10.54 3.84
C ILE A 554 -0.98 -9.58 4.45
N ARG A 555 -2.11 -10.12 4.92
CA ARG A 555 -3.21 -9.34 5.53
C ARG A 555 -2.84 -8.73 6.89
N ASP A 556 -1.75 -9.18 7.50
CA ASP A 556 -1.28 -8.70 8.80
C ASP A 556 -0.20 -7.61 8.68
N VAL A 557 0.32 -7.37 7.47
CA VAL A 557 1.39 -6.39 7.21
C VAL A 557 0.92 -5.10 6.55
N ILE A 558 -0.38 -4.98 6.31
CA ILE A 558 -1.08 -3.76 5.88
C ILE A 558 -2.17 -3.40 6.91
N PRO A 559 -2.43 -2.12 7.21
CA PRO A 559 -3.39 -1.73 8.25
C PRO A 559 -4.79 -2.30 8.05
N PHE A 560 -5.36 -2.13 6.85
CA PHE A 560 -6.71 -2.56 6.48
C PHE A 560 -6.66 -3.34 5.16
N PRO A 561 -6.45 -4.66 5.19
CA PRO A 561 -6.29 -5.44 3.98
C PRO A 561 -7.58 -5.47 3.14
N ARG A 562 -7.42 -5.46 1.81
CA ARG A 562 -8.50 -5.72 0.85
C ARG A 562 -8.25 -7.04 0.15
N TYR A 563 -9.25 -7.89 0.11
CA TYR A 563 -9.19 -9.19 -0.55
C TYR A 563 -10.60 -9.65 -0.93
N PRO A 564 -10.76 -10.68 -1.79
CA PRO A 564 -12.09 -11.06 -2.27
C PRO A 564 -13.06 -11.35 -1.11
N GLY A 565 -14.23 -10.70 -1.16
CA GLY A 565 -15.28 -10.77 -0.14
C GLY A 565 -15.06 -9.93 1.12
N ARG A 566 -14.02 -9.08 1.17
CA ARG A 566 -13.70 -8.22 2.33
C ARG A 566 -13.14 -6.85 1.92
N ALA A 567 -13.94 -5.81 2.13
CA ALA A 567 -13.55 -4.40 2.01
C ALA A 567 -13.92 -3.56 3.24
N ASP A 568 -14.40 -4.20 4.31
CA ASP A 568 -14.86 -3.56 5.54
C ASP A 568 -13.70 -3.11 6.47
N LEU A 569 -14.07 -2.48 7.59
CA LEU A 569 -13.20 -2.18 8.75
C LEU A 569 -13.23 -3.28 9.81
#